data_AF-A0ABC8UQY5-F1
#
_entry.id   AF-A0ABC8UQY5-F1
#
_cell.length_a   1.000
_cell.length_b   1.000
_cell.length_c   1.000
_cell.angle_alpha   90.00
_cell.angle_beta   90.00
_cell.angle_gamma   90.00
#
_symmetry.space_group_name_H-M   'P 1'
#
loop_
_entity.id
_entity.type
_entity.pdbx_description
1 polymer ?
#
loop_
_entity_poly.entity_id
_entity_poly.type
_entity_poly.pdbx_seq_one_letter_code
_entity_poly.pdbx_strand_id
1 'polypeptide(L)' 'VTLEVKGEPQILNLSEKLTAGGIAHKLWVEQPENIPTCLATKPYPKSIVSSFFKKLKL' A
#
# COMPACT_ATOMS: atom_id res chain seq x y z
N VAL A 1 8.59 -7.72 -3.33
CA VAL A 1 7.36 -8.53 -3.48
C VAL A 1 6.29 -7.62 -4.05
N THR A 2 5.60 -8.05 -5.09
CA THR A 2 4.44 -7.36 -5.66
C THR A 2 3.18 -8.00 -5.09
N LEU A 3 2.17 -7.21 -4.73
CA LEU A 3 0.93 -7.69 -4.14
C LEU A 3 -0.23 -7.00 -4.84
N GLU A 4 -1.29 -7.75 -5.13
CA GLU A 4 -2.49 -7.22 -5.77
C GLU A 4 -3.51 -6.73 -4.72
N VAL A 5 -4.21 -5.66 -5.08
CA VAL A 5 -5.38 -5.13 -4.37
C VAL A 5 -6.55 -5.13 -5.35
N LYS A 6 -7.75 -5.49 -4.89
CA LYS A 6 -8.90 -5.67 -5.79
C LYS A 6 -9.65 -4.38 -6.11
N GLY A 7 -9.20 -3.24 -5.59
CA GLY A 7 -9.83 -1.95 -5.88
C GLY A 7 -9.23 -0.78 -5.11
N GLU A 8 -9.56 0.42 -5.60
CA GLU A 8 -9.19 1.71 -5.02
C GLU A 8 -9.43 1.83 -3.51
N PRO A 9 -10.60 1.49 -2.95
CA PRO A 9 -10.81 1.64 -1.51
C PRO A 9 -9.82 0.79 -0.69
N GLN A 10 -9.32 -0.33 -1.22
CA GLN A 10 -8.33 -1.15 -0.52
C GLN A 10 -6.94 -0.49 -0.51
N ILE A 11 -6.54 0.16 -1.61
CA ILE A 11 -5.24 0.83 -1.70
C ILE A 11 -5.20 2.07 -0.80
N LEU A 12 -6.31 2.81 -0.71
CA LEU A 12 -6.45 3.97 0.17
C LEU A 12 -6.45 3.53 1.64
N ASN A 13 -7.25 2.53 2.01
CA ASN A 13 -7.24 1.97 3.36
C ASN A 13 -5.86 1.42 3.77
N LEU A 14 -5.11 0.85 2.82
CA LEU A 14 -3.75 0.39 3.06
C LEU A 14 -2.80 1.56 3.29
N SER A 15 -2.89 2.62 2.49
CA SER A 15 -2.12 3.87 2.67
C SER A 15 -2.38 4.46 4.06
N GLU A 16 -3.64 4.59 4.48
CA GLU A 16 -3.98 5.10 5.81
C GLU A 16 -3.41 4.22 6.94
N LYS A 17 -3.52 2.90 6.83
CA LYS A 17 -2.95 1.96 7.82
C LYS A 17 -1.43 2.07 7.90
N LEU A 18 -0.76 2.23 6.76
CA LEU A 18 0.69 2.39 6.72
C LEU A 18 1.10 3.73 7.35
N THR A 19 0.38 4.81 7.06
CA THR A 19 0.59 6.12 7.72
C THR A 19 0.39 6.01 9.23
N ALA A 20 -0.70 5.39 9.68
CA ALA A 20 -0.99 5.19 11.10
C ALA A 20 0.05 4.28 11.79
N GLY A 21 0.62 3.33 11.06
CA GLY A 21 1.73 2.47 11.52
C GLY A 21 3.10 3.13 11.47
N GLY A 22 3.22 4.40 11.06
CA GLY A 22 4.50 5.09 10.89
C GLY A 22 5.35 4.54 9.74
N ILE A 23 4.75 3.80 8.82
CA ILE A 23 5.43 3.18 7.69
C ILE A 23 5.46 4.16 6.51
N ALA A 24 6.63 4.72 6.25
CA ALA A 24 6.84 5.57 5.09
C ALA A 24 6.55 4.80 3.79
N HIS A 25 5.67 5.35 2.97
CA HIS A 25 5.25 4.80 1.70
C HIS A 25 4.91 5.91 0.72
N LYS A 26 4.85 5.57 -0.56
CA LYS A 26 4.42 6.43 -1.65
C LYS A 26 3.19 5.81 -2.29
N LEU A 27 2.14 6.60 -2.40
CA LEU A 27 0.99 6.31 -3.24
C LEU A 27 1.19 7.04 -4.57
N TRP A 28 1.13 6.30 -5.68
CA TRP A 28 1.08 6.88 -7.02
C TRP A 28 -0.36 7.00 -7.46
N VAL A 29 -0.67 8.17 -8.00
CA VAL A 29 -1.99 8.53 -8.48
C VAL A 29 -1.84 8.96 -9.93
N GLU A 30 -2.48 8.23 -10.83
CA GLU A 30 -2.47 8.48 -12.27
C GLU A 30 -3.23 9.76 -12.57
N GLN A 31 -2.73 10.58 -13.50
CA GLN A 31 -3.40 11.78 -13.98
C GLN A 31 -3.71 11.60 -15.48
N PRO A 32 -4.79 12.21 -16.01
CA PRO A 32 -5.71 13.15 -15.36
C PRO A 32 -6.83 12.51 -14.52
N GLU A 33 -7.03 11.19 -14.58
CA GLU A 33 -8.16 10.54 -13.90
C GLU A 33 -8.09 10.55 -12.36
N ASN A 34 -6.94 10.89 -11.77
CA ASN A 34 -6.69 10.97 -10.33
C ASN A 34 -6.94 9.63 -9.59
N ILE A 35 -6.61 8.51 -10.24
CA ILE A 35 -6.85 7.15 -9.72
C ILE A 35 -5.58 6.61 -9.06
N PRO A 36 -5.63 6.10 -7.82
CA PRO A 36 -4.47 5.51 -7.18
C PRO A 36 -4.13 4.14 -7.79
N THR A 37 -3.00 4.05 -8.50
CA THR A 37 -2.63 2.86 -9.28
C THR A 37 -1.68 1.93 -8.55
N CYS A 38 -0.75 2.47 -7.76
CA CYS A 38 0.17 1.64 -7.00
C CYS A 38 0.63 2.29 -5.70
N LEU A 39 1.09 1.44 -4.77
CA LEU A 39 1.65 1.85 -3.48
C LEU A 39 2.94 1.08 -3.24
N ALA A 40 4.00 1.78 -2.84
CA ALA A 40 5.26 1.18 -2.43
C ALA A 40 5.71 1.70 -1.08
N THR A 41 6.18 0.79 -0.23
CA THR A 41 6.80 1.13 1.05
C THR A 41 8.32 1.28 0.87
N LYS A 42 8.95 2.06 1.75
CA LYS A 42 10.42 2.01 1.91
C LYS A 42 10.83 0.56 2.26
N PRO A 43 12.08 0.13 2.00
CA PRO A 43 12.54 -1.17 2.49
C PRO A 43 12.40 -1.25 4.02
N TYR A 44 11.66 -2.25 4.50
CA TYR A 44 11.48 -2.55 5.91
C TYR A 44 11.71 -4.04 6.19
N PRO A 45 12.18 -4.38 7.40
CA PRO A 45 12.15 -5.76 7.89
C PRO A 45 10.75 -6.37 7.76
N LYS A 46 10.68 -7.60 7.24
CA LYS A 46 9.41 -8.32 7.03
C LYS A 46 8.58 -8.42 8.32
N SER A 47 9.22 -8.53 9.48
CA SER A 47 8.54 -8.57 10.78
C SER A 47 7.69 -7.32 11.07
N ILE A 48 8.11 -6.16 10.59
CA ILE A 48 7.45 -4.87 10.83
C ILE A 48 6.27 -4.70 9.87
N VAL A 49 6.45 -5.03 8.59
CA VAL A 49 5.45 -4.73 7.56
C VAL A 49 4.50 -5.90 7.27
N SER A 50 4.84 -7.14 7.63
CA SER A 50 4.07 -8.32 7.25
C SER A 50 2.61 -8.25 7.70
N SER A 51 2.32 -7.68 8.87
CA SER A 51 0.94 -7.53 9.39
C SER A 51 0.03 -6.73 8.47
N PHE A 52 0.55 -5.70 7.80
CA PHE A 52 -0.20 -4.84 6.87
C PHE A 52 -0.53 -5.54 5.55
N PHE A 53 0.36 -6.44 5.10
CA PHE A 53 0.29 -7.07 3.79
C PHE A 53 -0.26 -8.51 3.82
N LYS A 54 -0.48 -9.11 5.00
CA LYS A 54 -0.94 -10.51 5.17
C LYS A 54 -2.22 -10.89 4.43
N LYS A 55 -3.10 -9.92 4.18
CA LYS A 55 -4.40 -10.14 3.52
C LYS A 55 -4.34 -9.98 2.00
N LEU A 56 -3.23 -9.48 1.46
CA LEU A 56 -3.07 -9.29 0.03
C LEU A 56 -2.54 -10.57 -0.60
N LYS A 57 -3.02 -10.85 -1.81
CA LYS A 57 -2.57 -11.98 -2.61
C LYS A 57 -1.48 -11.51 -3.57
N LEU A 58 -0.73 -12.48 -4.10
CA LEU A 58 0.35 -12.27 -5.04
C LEU A 58 -0.12 -12.64 -6.44
#